data_AF-A0A263BY67-F1
#
_entry.id   AF-A0A263BY67-F1
#
_cell.length_a   1.000
_cell.length_b   1.000
_cell.length_c   1.000
_cell.angle_alpha   90.00
_cell.angle_beta   90.00
_cell.angle_gamma   90.00
#
_symmetry.space_group_name_H-M   'P 1'
#
loop_
_entity.id
_entity.type
_entity.pdbx_description
1 polymer ?
#
loop_
_entity_poly.entity_id
_entity_poly.type
_entity_poly.pdbx_seq_one_letter_code
_entity_poly.pdbx_strand_id
1 'polypeptide(L)'
;MKKVILGIIFTMLLTACGSTSVNDNPSNGNNNSSDEKEPMYEGVSGFIISLSSDEMLVIGIKDNEEATYYSFNDKTIVEDGHGDWLSYKDLRIGQFVDTYYRGGIAESYPMQGGAAKVIIHSDATYPPATGIANAISTLDVEDDYPYIYAFNKDGDFWTIEISFLNQSQSNIQFKINEDGEIIE
;
A
#
# COMPACT_ATOMS: atom_id res chain seq x y z
N MET A 1 -49.93 19.29 -11.28
CA MET A 1 -50.41 19.92 -10.02
C MET A 1 -50.74 18.81 -9.02
N LYS A 2 -50.01 18.76 -7.90
CA LYS A 2 -50.49 18.45 -6.53
C LYS A 2 -49.25 18.22 -5.67
N LYS A 3 -48.95 19.23 -4.84
CA LYS A 3 -48.05 19.11 -3.70
C LYS A 3 -48.81 18.34 -2.62
N VAL A 4 -48.18 17.36 -1.99
CA VAL A 4 -48.59 16.84 -0.69
C VAL A 4 -47.39 16.91 0.22
N ILE A 5 -47.46 17.85 1.16
CA ILE A 5 -46.62 17.95 2.34
C ILE A 5 -47.26 17.04 3.38
N LEU A 6 -46.48 16.15 3.99
CA LEU A 6 -46.83 15.58 5.30
C LEU A 6 -45.55 15.25 6.06
N GLY A 7 -45.25 16.07 7.06
CA GLY A 7 -44.18 15.84 8.02
C GLY A 7 -44.67 15.07 9.25
N ILE A 8 -43.77 14.26 9.83
CA ILE A 8 -43.84 13.63 11.15
C ILE A 8 -42.36 13.60 11.63
N ILE A 9 -41.92 14.50 12.50
CA ILE A 9 -41.93 14.45 13.98
C ILE A 9 -41.10 13.30 14.57
N PHE A 10 -39.84 13.63 14.86
CA PHE A 10 -39.14 13.55 16.16
C PHE A 10 -39.44 12.36 17.10
N THR A 11 -38.43 11.52 17.33
CA THR A 11 -38.17 10.92 18.65
C THR A 11 -36.68 10.68 18.84
N MET A 12 -36.07 11.53 19.67
CA MET A 12 -34.79 11.28 20.32
C MET A 12 -34.94 10.11 21.30
N LEU A 13 -34.00 9.17 21.26
CA LEU A 13 -33.76 8.23 22.34
C LEU A 13 -32.39 8.55 22.94
N LEU A 14 -32.40 9.36 24.00
CA LEU A 14 -31.28 9.52 24.92
C LEU A 14 -31.33 8.34 25.90
N THR A 15 -30.41 7.40 25.74
CA THR A 15 -30.18 6.35 26.74
C THR A 15 -29.24 6.90 27.81
N ALA A 16 -29.83 7.25 28.94
CA ALA A 16 -29.14 7.52 30.20
C ALA A 16 -28.91 6.21 30.96
N CYS A 17 -27.65 5.95 31.30
CA CYS A 17 -27.19 5.11 32.41
C CYS A 17 -25.85 5.75 32.79
N GLY A 18 -25.59 6.25 33.98
CA GLY A 18 -26.03 5.85 35.32
C GLY A 18 -24.77 6.00 36.16
N SER A 19 -24.61 7.13 36.84
CA SER A 19 -23.45 7.45 37.66
C SER A 19 -23.60 6.84 39.06
N THR A 20 -22.71 5.91 39.40
CA THR A 20 -22.48 5.47 40.78
C THR A 20 -21.22 6.14 41.31
N SER A 21 -21.39 7.12 42.21
CA SER A 21 -20.32 7.61 43.08
C SER A 21 -20.31 6.80 44.36
N VAL A 22 -19.21 6.09 44.68
CA VAL A 22 -18.75 5.84 46.05
C VAL A 22 -17.23 5.61 46.07
N ASN A 23 -16.59 6.32 47.01
CA ASN A 23 -15.30 6.14 47.68
C ASN A 23 -13.98 6.57 47.01
N ASP A 24 -13.50 7.70 47.53
CA ASP A 24 -12.12 8.16 47.54
C ASP A 24 -11.18 7.15 48.20
N ASN A 25 -10.13 6.78 47.48
CA ASN A 25 -8.86 6.36 48.05
C ASN A 25 -7.75 6.91 47.13
N PRO A 26 -6.84 7.79 47.59
CA PRO A 26 -5.77 8.30 46.75
C PRO A 26 -4.69 7.24 46.65
N SER A 27 -4.92 6.24 45.79
CA SER A 27 -3.83 5.39 45.33
C SER A 27 -3.00 6.22 44.36
N ASN A 28 -1.77 6.50 44.79
CA ASN A 28 -0.70 7.13 44.02
C ASN A 28 -0.35 6.26 42.80
N GLY A 29 -1.18 6.33 41.78
CA GLY A 29 -0.99 5.68 40.48
C GLY A 29 -0.12 6.55 39.61
N ASN A 30 1.18 6.29 39.65
CA ASN A 30 2.13 6.81 38.68
C ASN A 30 1.82 6.15 37.32
N ASN A 31 0.83 6.69 36.60
CA ASN A 31 0.47 6.26 35.25
C ASN A 31 1.53 6.79 34.27
N ASN A 32 2.73 6.24 34.32
CA ASN A 32 3.58 6.15 33.15
C ASN A 32 3.01 5.02 32.30
N SER A 33 1.94 5.29 31.55
CA SER A 33 1.65 4.53 30.33
C SER A 33 2.75 4.90 29.35
N SER A 34 3.85 4.17 29.42
CA SER A 34 4.81 4.11 28.33
C SER A 34 4.03 3.61 27.13
N ASP A 35 3.62 4.50 26.22
CA ASP A 35 3.15 4.12 24.90
C ASP A 35 4.33 3.45 24.18
N GLU A 36 4.53 2.16 24.44
CA GLU A 36 5.47 1.33 23.72
C GLU A 36 4.96 1.27 22.29
N LYS A 37 5.57 2.08 21.40
CA LYS A 37 5.29 2.01 19.96
C LYS A 37 5.50 0.57 19.53
N GLU A 38 4.46 -0.05 18.96
CA GLU A 38 4.58 -1.38 18.39
C GLU A 38 5.79 -1.45 17.45
N PRO A 39 6.55 -2.56 17.51
CA PRO A 39 7.69 -2.77 16.64
C PRO A 39 7.24 -2.72 15.18
N MET A 40 8.12 -2.17 14.34
CA MET A 40 7.94 -2.15 12.91
C MET A 40 8.65 -3.36 12.30
N TYR A 41 7.98 -4.03 11.37
CA TYR A 41 8.48 -5.23 10.70
C TYR A 41 8.72 -4.93 9.22
N GLU A 42 9.72 -5.58 8.62
CA GLU A 42 9.97 -5.52 7.18
C GLU A 42 8.83 -6.18 6.42
N GLY A 43 8.33 -5.49 5.40
CA GLY A 43 7.35 -5.98 4.45
C GLY A 43 8.01 -6.38 3.13
N VAL A 44 7.26 -6.20 2.04
CA VAL A 44 7.70 -6.50 0.69
C VAL A 44 8.52 -5.35 0.11
N SER A 45 9.67 -5.68 -0.48
CA SER A 45 10.45 -4.79 -1.34
C SER A 45 10.08 -5.05 -2.79
N GLY A 46 9.55 -4.05 -3.50
CA GLY A 46 8.90 -4.31 -4.77
C GLY A 46 8.34 -3.09 -5.48
N PHE A 47 7.59 -3.33 -6.57
CA PHE A 47 6.94 -2.26 -7.33
C PHE A 47 5.50 -2.04 -6.86
N ILE A 48 5.09 -0.78 -6.76
CA ILE A 48 3.68 -0.44 -6.62
C ILE A 48 2.98 -0.70 -7.96
N ILE A 49 2.01 -1.61 -7.99
CA ILE A 49 1.27 -1.93 -9.23
C ILE A 49 -0.20 -1.52 -9.23
N SER A 50 -0.74 -1.27 -8.04
CA SER A 50 -2.06 -0.69 -7.87
C SER A 50 -1.99 0.33 -6.75
N LEU A 51 -2.68 1.45 -6.93
CA LEU A 51 -2.70 2.55 -5.97
C LEU A 51 -4.07 3.22 -5.96
N SER A 52 -4.67 3.29 -4.78
CA SER A 52 -5.89 4.01 -4.51
C SER A 52 -5.63 5.16 -3.51
N SER A 53 -6.69 5.71 -2.90
CA SER A 53 -6.57 6.79 -1.91
C SER A 53 -5.84 6.40 -0.63
N ASP A 54 -5.93 5.12 -0.26
CA ASP A 54 -5.61 4.61 1.07
C ASP A 54 -5.08 3.17 1.03
N GLU A 55 -4.89 2.61 -0.16
CA GLU A 55 -4.36 1.27 -0.35
C GLU A 55 -3.39 1.22 -1.53
N MET A 56 -2.33 0.44 -1.39
CA MET A 56 -1.41 0.12 -2.47
C MET A 56 -1.15 -1.39 -2.53
N LEU A 57 -0.98 -1.92 -3.73
CA LEU A 57 -0.47 -3.27 -3.94
C LEU A 57 1.00 -3.19 -4.32
N VAL A 58 1.85 -3.83 -3.50
CA VAL A 58 3.29 -3.97 -3.77
C VAL A 58 3.58 -5.42 -4.09
N ILE A 59 4.30 -5.64 -5.20
CA ILE A 59 4.74 -6.96 -5.65
C ILE A 59 6.25 -7.06 -5.60
N GLY A 60 6.75 -8.11 -4.97
CA GLY A 60 8.17 -8.41 -4.87
C GLY A 60 8.80 -8.68 -6.24
N ILE A 61 10.12 -8.55 -6.29
CA ILE A 61 10.94 -8.89 -7.44
C ILE A 61 11.68 -10.21 -7.17
N LYS A 62 11.47 -11.23 -8.00
CA LYS A 62 12.23 -12.51 -8.06
C LYS A 62 12.35 -13.32 -6.73
N ASP A 63 12.19 -14.64 -6.81
CA ASP A 63 12.35 -15.65 -5.72
C ASP A 63 11.40 -15.51 -4.50
N ASN A 64 10.85 -14.33 -4.25
CA ASN A 64 9.76 -14.05 -3.34
C ASN A 64 8.52 -13.70 -4.15
N GLU A 65 7.63 -14.66 -4.40
CA GLU A 65 6.28 -14.47 -4.99
C GLU A 65 5.34 -13.75 -4.01
N GLU A 66 5.85 -12.70 -3.36
CA GLU A 66 5.17 -11.96 -2.32
C GLU A 66 4.43 -10.78 -2.94
N ALA A 67 3.11 -10.78 -2.77
CA ALA A 67 2.28 -9.62 -3.01
C ALA A 67 1.62 -9.25 -1.69
N THR A 68 1.61 -7.96 -1.37
CA THR A 68 0.91 -7.46 -0.19
C THR A 68 0.15 -6.19 -0.52
N TYR A 69 -1.13 -6.17 -0.14
CA TYR A 69 -1.91 -4.96 -0.03
C TYR A 69 -1.57 -4.25 1.27
N TYR A 70 -1.16 -3.00 1.16
CA TYR A 70 -0.90 -2.13 2.30
C TYR A 70 -1.93 -1.02 2.34
N SER A 71 -2.70 -0.98 3.42
CA SER A 71 -3.44 0.22 3.79
C SER A 71 -2.47 1.29 4.33
N PHE A 72 -2.64 2.53 3.92
CA PHE A 72 -1.81 3.65 4.36
C PHE A 72 -2.67 4.88 4.68
N ASN A 73 -2.14 5.77 5.52
CA ASN A 73 -2.83 6.99 5.93
C ASN A 73 -1.83 8.08 6.33
N ASP A 74 -2.33 9.14 6.97
CA ASP A 74 -1.55 10.29 7.43
C ASP A 74 -0.50 9.95 8.50
N LYS A 75 -0.57 8.75 9.11
CA LYS A 75 0.44 8.24 10.06
C LYS A 75 1.50 7.36 9.40
N THR A 76 1.32 6.99 8.14
CA THR A 76 2.32 6.24 7.38
C THR A 76 3.49 7.16 7.07
N ILE A 77 4.70 6.72 7.43
CA ILE A 77 5.94 7.44 7.11
C ILE A 77 6.26 7.17 5.64
N VAL A 78 6.46 8.22 4.85
CA VAL A 78 6.93 8.09 3.47
C VAL A 78 8.20 8.91 3.34
N GLU A 79 9.26 8.29 2.84
CA GLU A 79 10.55 8.93 2.63
C GLU A 79 11.18 8.43 1.33
N ASP A 80 12.17 9.16 0.82
CA ASP A 80 13.04 8.66 -0.24
C ASP A 80 14.21 7.82 0.30
N GLY A 81 15.01 7.24 -0.59
CA GLY A 81 16.23 6.50 -0.24
C GLY A 81 17.32 7.33 0.46
N HIS A 82 17.16 8.65 0.58
CA HIS A 82 18.05 9.54 1.35
C HIS A 82 17.51 9.86 2.75
N GLY A 83 16.28 9.46 3.05
CA GLY A 83 15.58 9.72 4.31
C GLY A 83 14.86 11.08 4.35
N ASP A 84 14.70 11.74 3.20
CA ASP A 84 13.91 12.97 3.12
C ASP A 84 12.41 12.63 3.15
N TRP A 85 11.66 13.37 3.97
CA TRP A 85 10.22 13.14 4.15
C TRP A 85 9.43 13.53 2.91
N LEU A 86 8.56 12.62 2.49
CA LEU A 86 7.63 12.80 1.37
C LEU A 86 6.19 12.75 1.86
N SER A 87 5.27 13.19 1.01
CA SER A 87 3.84 12.95 1.22
C SER A 87 3.47 11.55 0.75
N TYR A 88 2.50 10.91 1.41
CA TYR A 88 1.85 9.72 0.84
C TYR A 88 1.21 10.02 -0.53
N LYS A 89 0.91 11.29 -0.81
CA LYS A 89 0.49 11.76 -2.13
C LYS A 89 1.60 11.79 -3.17
N ASP A 90 2.83 11.41 -2.84
CA ASP A 90 3.95 11.27 -3.78
C ASP A 90 4.14 9.82 -4.23
N LEU A 91 3.39 8.87 -3.65
CA LEU A 91 3.33 7.49 -4.10
C LEU A 91 2.73 7.41 -5.52
N ARG A 92 3.34 6.63 -6.39
CA ARG A 92 2.94 6.43 -7.79
C ARG A 92 3.08 4.97 -8.15
N ILE A 93 2.20 4.51 -9.04
CA ILE A 93 2.38 3.22 -9.72
C ILE A 93 3.75 3.21 -10.41
N GLY A 94 4.42 2.07 -10.34
CA GLY A 94 5.72 1.80 -10.92
C GLY A 94 6.92 2.19 -10.05
N GLN A 95 6.74 2.89 -8.93
CA GLN A 95 7.84 3.13 -8.00
C GLN A 95 8.31 1.83 -7.35
N PHE A 96 9.63 1.65 -7.27
CA PHE A 96 10.22 0.63 -6.42
C PHE A 96 10.26 1.13 -4.98
N VAL A 97 9.80 0.32 -4.05
CA VAL A 97 9.66 0.69 -2.64
C VAL A 97 10.10 -0.44 -1.71
N ASP A 98 10.64 -0.07 -0.55
CA ASP A 98 10.65 -0.94 0.62
C ASP A 98 9.47 -0.60 1.51
N THR A 99 8.71 -1.61 1.91
CA THR A 99 7.58 -1.42 2.82
C THR A 99 7.88 -1.98 4.20
N TYR A 100 7.25 -1.37 5.21
CA TYR A 100 7.27 -1.84 6.57
C TYR A 100 5.88 -1.73 7.18
N TYR A 101 5.53 -2.67 8.05
CA TYR A 101 4.21 -2.72 8.69
C TYR A 101 4.30 -2.70 10.21
N ARG A 102 3.16 -2.41 10.85
CA ARG A 102 2.93 -2.54 12.30
C ARG A 102 1.68 -3.37 12.52
N GLY A 103 1.63 -4.07 13.66
CA GLY A 103 0.51 -4.93 14.00
C GLY A 103 0.50 -6.25 13.21
N GLY A 104 -0.66 -6.88 13.14
CA GLY A 104 -0.84 -8.14 12.43
C GLY A 104 -0.91 -7.97 10.92
N ILE A 105 -0.44 -8.98 10.20
CA ILE A 105 -0.67 -9.16 8.77
C ILE A 105 -1.70 -10.28 8.58
N ALA A 106 -2.65 -10.10 7.67
CA ALA A 106 -3.60 -11.13 7.31
C ALA A 106 -2.94 -12.10 6.33
N GLU A 107 -2.93 -13.38 6.68
CA GLU A 107 -2.42 -14.49 5.86
C GLU A 107 -3.44 -14.86 4.76
N SER A 108 -3.62 -13.95 3.81
CA SER A 108 -4.38 -14.15 2.57
C SER A 108 -3.46 -14.11 1.34
N TYR A 109 -4.01 -14.33 0.15
CA TYR A 109 -3.29 -14.24 -1.11
C TYR A 109 -3.99 -13.23 -2.04
N PRO A 110 -3.45 -12.01 -2.24
CA PRO A 110 -2.26 -11.44 -1.59
C PRO A 110 -2.39 -11.23 -0.07
N MET A 111 -1.26 -11.09 0.63
CA MET A 111 -1.25 -10.73 2.05
C MET A 111 -1.82 -9.32 2.24
N GLN A 112 -2.31 -8.99 3.44
CA GLN A 112 -2.89 -7.67 3.70
C GLN A 112 -2.43 -7.11 5.05
N GLY A 113 -2.02 -5.85 5.09
CA GLY A 113 -1.53 -5.19 6.30
C GLY A 113 -1.63 -3.67 6.29
N GLY A 114 -1.25 -3.03 7.39
CA GLY A 114 -1.11 -1.58 7.48
C GLY A 114 0.33 -1.14 7.28
N ALA A 115 0.61 -0.28 6.29
CA ALA A 115 1.91 0.32 6.10
C ALA A 115 2.23 1.31 7.22
N ALA A 116 3.29 1.02 7.95
CA ALA A 116 3.88 1.91 8.94
C ALA A 116 4.93 2.83 8.30
N LYS A 117 5.64 2.35 7.28
CA LYS A 117 6.64 3.10 6.53
C LYS A 117 6.77 2.60 5.10
N VAL A 118 7.04 3.52 4.18
CA VAL A 118 7.36 3.26 2.77
C VAL A 118 8.60 4.06 2.40
N ILE A 119 9.62 3.41 1.86
CA ILE A 119 10.84 4.05 1.35
C ILE A 119 10.79 3.98 -0.17
N ILE A 120 10.86 5.12 -0.85
CA ILE A 120 10.84 5.19 -2.32
C ILE A 120 12.28 5.20 -2.84
N HIS A 121 12.57 4.27 -3.74
CA HIS A 121 13.85 4.18 -4.43
C HIS A 121 13.73 4.75 -5.84
N SER A 122 14.64 5.67 -6.17
CA SER A 122 14.69 6.35 -7.47
C SER A 122 16.06 6.26 -8.13
N ASP A 123 16.87 5.26 -7.75
CA ASP A 123 18.19 5.06 -8.32
C ASP A 123 18.14 4.25 -9.63
N ALA A 124 19.26 4.23 -10.35
CA ALA A 124 19.37 3.54 -11.64
C ALA A 124 19.45 2.00 -11.50
N THR A 125 19.22 1.47 -10.30
CA THR A 125 19.21 0.02 -10.01
C THR A 125 17.94 -0.64 -10.51
N TYR A 126 16.86 0.13 -10.63
CA TYR A 126 15.54 -0.34 -11.07
C TYR A 126 15.13 0.31 -12.39
N PRO A 127 14.24 -0.34 -13.17
CA PRO A 127 13.65 0.29 -14.32
C PRO A 127 12.91 1.58 -13.95
N PRO A 128 12.84 2.57 -14.86
CA PRO A 128 12.11 3.81 -14.61
C PRO A 128 10.67 3.53 -14.20
N ALA A 129 10.20 4.20 -13.14
CA ALA A 129 8.84 4.01 -12.63
C ALA A 129 7.77 4.23 -13.72
N THR A 130 7.99 5.21 -14.60
CA THR A 130 7.12 5.46 -15.76
C THR A 130 7.03 4.25 -16.69
N GLY A 131 8.13 3.55 -16.94
CA GLY A 131 8.15 2.35 -17.78
C GLY A 131 7.37 1.20 -17.16
N ILE A 132 7.54 0.99 -15.85
CA ILE A 132 6.76 -0.01 -15.11
C ILE A 132 5.27 0.35 -15.12
N ALA A 133 4.91 1.61 -14.84
CA ALA A 133 3.53 2.06 -14.87
C ALA A 133 2.89 1.92 -16.25
N ASN A 134 3.63 2.25 -17.31
CA ASN A 134 3.19 2.06 -18.69
C ASN A 134 2.93 0.57 -18.96
N ALA A 135 3.88 -0.31 -18.61
CA ALA A 135 3.74 -1.76 -18.82
C ALA A 135 2.48 -2.29 -18.12
N ILE A 136 2.30 -1.97 -16.84
CA ILE A 136 1.14 -2.38 -16.04
C ILE A 136 -0.18 -1.85 -16.64
N SER A 137 -0.19 -0.61 -17.15
CA SER A 137 -1.41 -0.03 -17.75
C SER A 137 -1.90 -0.74 -19.00
N THR A 138 -1.05 -1.56 -19.64
CA THR A 138 -1.43 -2.40 -20.78
C THR A 138 -2.06 -3.73 -20.37
N LEU A 139 -1.95 -4.09 -19.08
CA LEU A 139 -2.46 -5.34 -18.55
C LEU A 139 -3.91 -5.17 -18.09
N ASP A 140 -4.73 -6.19 -18.34
CA ASP A 140 -6.05 -6.30 -17.73
C ASP A 140 -5.88 -6.94 -16.35
N VAL A 141 -5.78 -6.09 -15.34
CA VAL A 141 -5.43 -6.48 -13.97
C VAL A 141 -6.65 -6.85 -13.11
N GLU A 142 -7.87 -6.78 -13.66
CA GLU A 142 -9.10 -6.91 -12.87
C GLU A 142 -9.24 -8.27 -12.16
N ASP A 143 -8.68 -9.34 -12.74
CA ASP A 143 -8.82 -10.71 -12.19
C ASP A 143 -7.50 -11.48 -12.03
N ASP A 144 -6.39 -10.98 -12.59
CA ASP A 144 -5.10 -11.65 -12.61
C ASP A 144 -4.05 -10.82 -11.87
N TYR A 145 -3.74 -11.14 -10.62
CA TYR A 145 -2.68 -10.45 -9.85
C TYR A 145 -1.33 -10.67 -10.54
N PRO A 146 -0.73 -9.64 -11.18
CA PRO A 146 0.52 -9.79 -11.89
C PRO A 146 1.68 -9.71 -10.90
N TYR A 147 2.74 -10.46 -11.16
CA TYR A 147 4.04 -10.34 -10.52
C TYR A 147 5.08 -9.92 -11.54
N ILE A 148 5.96 -9.01 -11.17
CA ILE A 148 7.17 -8.72 -11.94
C ILE A 148 8.18 -9.80 -11.54
N TYR A 149 8.34 -10.77 -12.43
CA TYR A 149 9.16 -11.94 -12.17
C TYR A 149 10.65 -11.62 -12.27
N ALA A 150 11.00 -10.80 -13.27
CA ALA A 150 12.38 -10.41 -13.50
C ALA A 150 12.45 -9.09 -14.27
N PHE A 151 13.57 -8.40 -14.08
CA PHE A 151 14.00 -7.38 -15.02
C PHE A 151 15.50 -7.52 -15.30
N ASN A 152 15.91 -7.15 -16.50
CA ASN A 152 17.31 -7.15 -16.90
C ASN A 152 17.63 -5.83 -17.61
N LYS A 153 18.77 -5.23 -17.26
CA LYS A 153 19.30 -4.08 -17.99
C LYS A 153 20.30 -4.55 -19.05
N ASP A 154 20.06 -4.19 -20.30
CA ASP A 154 20.98 -4.38 -21.43
C ASP A 154 21.19 -3.04 -22.15
N GLY A 155 22.35 -2.42 -21.93
CA GLY A 155 22.62 -1.06 -22.39
C GLY A 155 21.61 -0.06 -21.84
N ASP A 156 20.91 0.62 -22.75
CA ASP A 156 19.94 1.68 -22.44
C ASP A 156 18.50 1.15 -22.30
N PHE A 157 18.34 -0.18 -22.23
CA PHE A 157 17.04 -0.83 -22.18
C PHE A 157 16.89 -1.72 -20.97
N TRP A 158 15.67 -1.76 -20.45
CA TRP A 158 15.24 -2.76 -19.50
C TRP A 158 14.26 -3.72 -20.16
N THR A 159 14.46 -5.01 -19.96
CA THR A 159 13.45 -6.02 -20.24
C THR A 159 12.75 -6.33 -18.93
N ILE A 160 11.43 -6.19 -18.87
CA ILE A 160 10.58 -6.57 -17.73
C ILE A 160 9.79 -7.80 -18.12
N GLU A 161 9.78 -8.82 -17.28
CA GLU A 161 8.90 -9.98 -17.42
C GLU A 161 7.83 -9.96 -16.33
N ILE A 162 6.56 -9.99 -16.77
CA ILE A 162 5.39 -10.02 -15.90
C ILE A 162 4.72 -11.39 -16.03
N SER A 163 4.55 -12.06 -14.89
CA SER A 163 3.86 -13.34 -14.72
C SER A 163 2.55 -13.13 -13.98
N PHE A 164 1.62 -14.08 -14.01
CA PHE A 164 0.32 -13.96 -13.34
C PHE A 164 0.08 -15.11 -12.36
N LEU A 165 -0.46 -14.81 -11.18
CA LEU A 165 -0.66 -15.77 -10.08
C LEU A 165 -1.36 -17.06 -10.49
N ASN A 166 -2.44 -16.91 -11.24
CA ASN A 166 -3.31 -18.01 -11.62
C ASN A 166 -2.87 -18.71 -12.91
N GLN A 167 -1.74 -18.27 -13.52
CA GLN A 167 -1.22 -18.78 -14.79
C GLN A 167 -2.29 -18.82 -15.90
N SER A 168 -3.33 -17.98 -15.81
CA SER A 168 -4.37 -17.85 -16.82
C SER A 168 -3.81 -17.31 -18.14
N GLN A 169 -2.71 -16.56 -18.05
CA GLN A 169 -2.02 -15.91 -19.16
C GLN A 169 -0.56 -16.35 -19.22
N SER A 170 0.00 -16.37 -20.44
CA SER A 170 1.44 -16.49 -20.63
C SER A 170 2.15 -15.26 -20.08
N ASN A 171 3.37 -15.45 -19.59
CA ASN A 171 4.22 -14.33 -19.19
C ASN A 171 4.35 -13.33 -20.35
N ILE A 172 4.27 -12.04 -20.00
CA ILE A 172 4.38 -10.94 -20.95
C ILE A 172 5.71 -10.26 -20.69
N GLN A 173 6.44 -9.97 -21.78
CA GLN A 173 7.69 -9.23 -21.70
C GLN A 173 7.50 -7.85 -22.31
N PHE A 174 8.05 -6.86 -21.63
CA PHE A 174 8.14 -5.49 -22.12
C PHE A 174 9.58 -5.09 -22.23
N LYS A 175 9.92 -4.35 -23.28
CA LYS A 175 11.18 -3.64 -23.38
C LYS A 175 10.94 -2.15 -23.24
N ILE A 176 11.63 -1.53 -22.29
CA ILE A 176 11.50 -0.10 -21.98
C ILE A 176 12.87 0.58 -22.06
N ASN A 177 12.90 1.81 -22.56
CA ASN A 177 14.10 2.64 -22.58
C ASN A 177 14.33 3.38 -21.24
N GLU A 178 15.41 4.13 -21.10
CA GLU A 178 15.73 4.90 -19.89
C GLU A 178 14.72 6.01 -19.58
N ASP A 179 13.95 6.46 -20.56
CA ASP A 179 12.86 7.44 -20.39
C ASP A 179 11.55 6.79 -19.90
N GLY A 180 11.50 5.45 -19.86
CA GLY A 180 10.31 4.68 -19.48
C GLY A 180 9.29 4.50 -20.60
N GLU A 181 9.67 4.67 -21.86
CA GLU A 181 8.82 4.36 -23.01
C GLU A 181 8.93 2.87 -23.36
N ILE A 182 7.78 2.22 -23.59
CA ILE A 182 7.73 0.86 -24.11
C ILE A 182 8.11 0.91 -25.59
N ILE A 183 9.10 0.12 -25.97
CA ILE A 183 9.60 0.02 -27.34
C ILE A 183 9.34 -1.34 -27.99
N GLU A 184 9.03 -2.37 -27.18
CA GLU A 184 8.67 -3.72 -27.61
C GLU A 184 7.80 -4.41 -26.56
#